data_AF-A0A7S3S1M6-F1
#
_entry.id   AF-A0A7S3S1M6-F1
#
_cell.length_a   1.000
_cell.length_b   1.000
_cell.length_c   1.000
_cell.angle_alpha   90.00
_cell.angle_beta   90.00
_cell.angle_gamma   90.00
#
_symmetry.space_group_name_H-M   'P 1'
#
loop_
_entity.id
_entity.type
_entity.pdbx_description
1 polymer ?
#
loop_
_entity_poly.entity_id
_entity_poly.type
_entity_poly.pdbx_seq_one_letter_code
_entity_poly.pdbx_strand_id
1 'polypeptide(L)'
;EAKVTEILIGYVKALMEQAGKVPADKAERFKDACIYLCIAMAVRGETAREGVTVINQNVNVLDFFSSLVAPALGAEPLSQHSVLRASCLKFITVFRTQLPREQVGAILPAVCRHIASESAVVHTYSAICVEKLISVRDRNGNGARSMLRYDPPSMKASLLQMVQPILQIIAENKGIPMNEYLMRTVARSFSFLKEHGAETGLQTLGPLSAILVAMSANPSNPVFNHNLFEAIASIVKVCVPTQPDAVEAALLPAFGQVLERNVADFLPYTFQILGLLLDATPSVKPLYQELFARLLTLELWRAQANVPGLIRLLRAYFCKHQAFAE
;
A
#
# COMPACT_ATOMS: atom_id res chain seq x y z
N GLU A 1 -13.87 -22.24 28.77
CA GLU A 1 -13.27 -21.88 27.47
C GLU A 1 -13.33 -23.03 26.46
N ALA A 2 -12.69 -24.17 26.72
CA ALA A 2 -12.73 -25.35 25.82
C ALA A 2 -14.16 -25.74 25.40
N LYS A 3 -15.12 -25.80 26.35
CA LYS A 3 -16.54 -26.08 26.06
C LYS A 3 -17.18 -25.08 25.08
N VAL A 4 -16.84 -23.79 25.16
CA VAL A 4 -17.39 -22.77 24.25
C VAL A 4 -16.79 -22.94 22.86
N THR A 5 -15.48 -23.19 22.77
CA THR A 5 -14.82 -23.50 21.50
C THR A 5 -15.37 -24.77 20.86
N GLU A 6 -15.61 -25.82 21.64
CA GLU A 6 -16.21 -27.08 21.17
C GLU A 6 -17.63 -26.87 20.60
N ILE A 7 -18.49 -26.14 21.31
CA ILE A 7 -19.83 -25.76 20.85
C ILE A 7 -19.75 -25.00 19.52
N LEU A 8 -18.87 -24.00 19.44
CA LEU A 8 -18.73 -23.18 18.23
C LEU A 8 -18.11 -23.94 17.06
N ILE A 9 -17.19 -24.89 17.29
CA ILE A 9 -16.71 -25.83 16.26
C ILE A 9 -17.87 -26.69 15.75
N GLY A 10 -18.75 -27.14 16.64
CA GLY A 10 -20.00 -27.83 16.27
C GLY A 10 -20.88 -27.00 15.34
N TYR A 11 -21.06 -25.71 15.66
CA TYR A 11 -21.77 -24.77 14.78
C TYR A 11 -21.09 -24.58 13.43
N VAL A 12 -19.76 -24.44 13.38
CA VAL A 12 -19.04 -24.35 12.10
C VAL A 12 -19.28 -25.58 11.24
N LYS A 13 -19.23 -26.79 11.81
CA LYS A 13 -19.54 -28.02 11.07
C LYS A 13 -20.96 -28.01 10.51
N ALA A 14 -21.94 -27.64 11.34
CA ALA A 14 -23.34 -27.54 10.91
C ALA A 14 -23.54 -26.51 9.79
N LEU A 15 -22.88 -25.34 9.88
CA LEU A 15 -22.94 -24.30 8.85
C LEU A 15 -22.28 -24.77 7.55
N MET A 16 -21.15 -25.48 7.63
CA MET A 16 -20.48 -26.05 6.44
C MET A 16 -21.31 -27.14 5.77
N GLU A 17 -21.99 -28.00 6.54
CA GLU A 17 -22.94 -28.98 6.00
C GLU A 17 -24.14 -28.31 5.33
N GLN A 18 -24.67 -27.25 5.92
CA GLN A 18 -25.74 -26.46 5.32
C GLN A 18 -25.27 -25.79 4.02
N ALA A 19 -24.04 -25.27 4.00
CA ALA A 19 -23.44 -24.68 2.80
C ALA A 19 -23.37 -25.67 1.63
N GLY A 20 -23.16 -26.96 1.89
CA GLY A 20 -23.15 -28.00 0.87
C GLY A 20 -24.53 -28.38 0.31
N LYS A 21 -25.62 -28.00 1.00
CA LYS A 21 -27.00 -28.34 0.64
C LYS A 21 -27.73 -27.22 -0.11
N VAL A 22 -27.15 -26.02 -0.16
CA VAL A 22 -27.77 -24.83 -0.77
C VAL A 22 -27.01 -24.41 -2.05
N PRO A 23 -27.65 -23.67 -2.96
CA PRO A 23 -26.97 -23.09 -4.13
C PRO A 23 -25.79 -22.19 -3.73
N ALA A 24 -24.82 -22.04 -4.62
CA ALA A 24 -23.55 -21.34 -4.36
C ALA A 24 -23.73 -19.93 -3.76
N ASP A 25 -24.70 -19.15 -4.25
CA ASP A 25 -24.98 -17.79 -3.76
C ASP A 25 -25.43 -17.75 -2.28
N LYS A 26 -26.17 -18.78 -1.84
CA LYS A 26 -26.58 -18.91 -0.44
C LYS A 26 -25.49 -19.56 0.40
N ALA A 27 -24.72 -20.47 -0.19
CA ALA A 27 -23.57 -21.13 0.45
C ALA A 27 -22.52 -20.11 0.91
N GLU A 28 -22.37 -19.00 0.16
CA GLU A 28 -21.44 -17.91 0.50
C GLU A 28 -21.64 -17.37 1.92
N ARG A 29 -22.90 -17.13 2.32
CA ARG A 29 -23.22 -16.55 3.64
C ARG A 29 -22.83 -17.47 4.78
N PHE A 30 -23.01 -18.77 4.60
CA PHE A 30 -22.60 -19.77 5.58
C PHE A 30 -21.09 -19.84 5.70
N LYS A 31 -20.37 -19.83 4.56
CA LYS A 31 -18.90 -19.81 4.52
C LYS A 31 -18.33 -18.53 5.16
N ASP A 32 -18.94 -17.39 4.88
CA ASP A 32 -18.58 -16.10 5.48
C ASP A 32 -18.73 -16.13 7.00
N ALA A 33 -19.88 -16.63 7.50
CA ALA A 33 -20.11 -16.82 8.93
C ALA A 33 -19.07 -17.74 9.58
N CYS A 34 -18.67 -18.82 8.91
CA CYS A 34 -17.61 -19.72 9.40
C CYS A 34 -16.27 -18.99 9.56
N ILE A 35 -15.89 -18.12 8.62
CA ILE A 35 -14.66 -17.31 8.72
C ILE A 35 -14.74 -16.37 9.92
N TYR A 36 -15.85 -15.67 10.10
CA TYR A 36 -16.06 -14.77 11.23
C TYR A 36 -16.01 -15.50 12.57
N LEU A 37 -16.67 -16.65 12.69
CA LEU A 37 -16.63 -17.48 13.89
C LEU A 37 -15.21 -17.99 14.15
N CYS A 38 -14.48 -18.41 13.13
CA CYS A 38 -13.09 -18.85 13.28
C CYS A 38 -12.21 -17.71 13.84
N ILE A 39 -12.30 -16.50 13.27
CA ILE A 39 -11.58 -15.33 13.79
C ILE A 39 -11.95 -15.08 15.26
N ALA A 40 -13.25 -15.02 15.57
CA ALA A 40 -13.73 -14.76 16.94
C ALA A 40 -13.28 -15.80 17.97
N MET A 41 -13.17 -17.08 17.56
CA MET A 41 -12.72 -18.16 18.44
C MET A 41 -11.21 -18.23 18.61
N ALA A 42 -10.46 -17.97 17.55
CA ALA A 42 -9.02 -18.18 17.49
C ALA A 42 -8.23 -16.98 18.03
N VAL A 43 -8.73 -15.75 17.89
CA VAL A 43 -8.02 -14.56 18.36
C VAL A 43 -8.17 -14.39 19.88
N ARG A 44 -7.04 -14.38 20.60
CA ARG A 44 -6.98 -14.10 22.04
C ARG A 44 -6.31 -12.76 22.36
N GLY A 45 -5.34 -12.38 21.54
CA GLY A 45 -4.68 -11.09 21.61
C GLY A 45 -4.24 -10.67 20.22
N GLU A 46 -4.51 -9.42 19.86
CA GLU A 46 -4.08 -8.84 18.60
C GLU A 46 -3.60 -7.41 18.78
N THR A 47 -2.74 -6.96 17.87
CA THR A 47 -2.36 -5.56 17.76
C THR A 47 -2.47 -5.11 16.30
N ALA A 48 -2.72 -3.83 16.07
CA ALA A 48 -2.76 -3.29 14.71
C ALA A 48 -1.45 -3.54 13.94
N ARG A 49 -0.31 -3.51 14.64
CA ARG A 49 1.02 -3.69 14.05
C ARG A 49 1.37 -5.16 13.79
N GLU A 50 1.30 -6.02 14.80
CA GLU A 50 1.75 -7.42 14.70
C GLU A 50 0.63 -8.37 14.27
N GLY A 51 -0.63 -7.94 14.25
CA GLY A 51 -1.78 -8.82 13.97
C GLY A 51 -2.06 -9.69 15.18
N VAL A 52 -2.53 -10.92 14.96
CA VAL A 52 -2.76 -11.86 16.04
C VAL A 52 -1.43 -12.25 16.69
N THR A 53 -1.33 -12.02 17.99
CA THR A 53 -0.14 -12.31 18.82
C THR A 53 -0.34 -13.55 19.69
N VAL A 54 -1.59 -13.80 20.10
CA VAL A 54 -1.97 -14.96 20.91
C VAL A 54 -3.16 -15.66 20.24
N ILE A 55 -3.01 -16.96 19.99
CA ILE A 55 -4.05 -17.83 19.42
C ILE A 55 -4.62 -18.79 20.46
N ASN A 56 -5.91 -19.10 20.33
CA ASN A 56 -6.52 -20.24 21.01
C ASN A 56 -6.05 -21.54 20.35
N GLN A 57 -5.25 -22.33 21.07
CA GLN A 57 -4.66 -23.58 20.57
C GLN A 57 -5.71 -24.65 20.21
N ASN A 58 -6.95 -24.51 20.69
CA ASN A 58 -8.04 -25.42 20.37
C ASN A 58 -8.63 -25.19 18.96
N VAL A 59 -8.16 -24.17 18.23
CA VAL A 59 -8.61 -23.87 16.86
C VAL A 59 -7.46 -24.03 15.88
N ASN A 60 -7.61 -24.93 14.92
CA ASN A 60 -6.61 -25.14 13.87
C ASN A 60 -6.79 -24.10 12.75
N VAL A 61 -6.17 -22.93 12.90
CA VAL A 61 -6.22 -21.82 11.93
C VAL A 61 -5.70 -22.26 10.56
N LEU A 62 -4.71 -23.14 10.51
CA LEU A 62 -4.11 -23.61 9.26
C LEU A 62 -5.07 -24.49 8.46
N ASP A 63 -5.79 -25.38 9.14
CA ASP A 63 -6.81 -26.22 8.52
C ASP A 63 -7.96 -25.37 7.95
N PHE A 64 -8.43 -24.35 8.67
CA PHE A 64 -9.41 -23.39 8.15
C PHE A 64 -8.89 -22.62 6.92
N PHE A 65 -7.62 -22.24 6.94
CA PHE A 65 -7.00 -21.58 5.80
C PHE A 65 -7.00 -22.49 4.57
N SER A 66 -6.52 -23.72 4.70
CA SER A 66 -6.38 -24.67 3.58
C SER A 66 -7.73 -25.18 3.06
N SER A 67 -8.71 -25.40 3.94
CA SER A 67 -10.00 -25.98 3.57
C SER A 67 -11.00 -24.98 2.99
N LEU A 68 -10.96 -23.71 3.44
CA LEU A 68 -11.98 -22.71 3.09
C LEU A 68 -11.39 -21.48 2.41
N VAL A 69 -10.35 -20.87 2.99
CA VAL A 69 -9.86 -19.54 2.58
C VAL A 69 -9.10 -19.61 1.26
N ALA A 70 -8.10 -20.49 1.15
CA ALA A 70 -7.28 -20.61 -0.05
C ALA A 70 -8.10 -21.03 -1.29
N PRO A 71 -9.01 -22.04 -1.21
CA PRO A 71 -9.88 -22.38 -2.34
C PRO A 71 -10.83 -21.24 -2.75
N ALA A 72 -11.38 -20.49 -1.79
CA ALA A 72 -12.29 -19.38 -2.09
C ALA A 72 -11.60 -18.21 -2.80
N LEU A 73 -10.32 -17.96 -2.51
CA LEU A 73 -9.51 -16.96 -3.22
C LEU A 73 -9.06 -17.43 -4.61
N GLY A 74 -8.85 -18.74 -4.78
CA GLY A 74 -8.48 -19.33 -6.07
C GLY A 74 -9.64 -19.48 -7.06
N ALA A 75 -10.88 -19.51 -6.57
CA ALA A 75 -12.07 -19.72 -7.40
C ALA A 75 -12.27 -18.61 -8.45
N GLU A 76 -12.81 -18.99 -9.62
CA GLU A 76 -13.24 -18.09 -10.70
C GLU A 76 -14.76 -18.17 -10.88
N PRO A 77 -15.44 -17.11 -11.37
CA PRO A 77 -14.90 -15.81 -11.79
C PRO A 77 -14.66 -14.82 -10.63
N LEU A 78 -13.67 -13.92 -10.74
CA LEU A 78 -13.36 -12.84 -9.78
C LEU A 78 -14.51 -11.85 -9.46
N SER A 79 -15.55 -11.82 -10.30
CA SER A 79 -16.73 -10.95 -10.13
C SER A 79 -17.75 -11.48 -9.11
N GLN A 80 -17.74 -12.78 -8.81
CA GLN A 80 -18.69 -13.39 -7.89
C GLN A 80 -18.21 -13.33 -6.42
N HIS A 81 -19.08 -13.68 -5.47
CA HIS A 81 -18.70 -13.90 -4.06
C HIS A 81 -17.83 -12.81 -3.41
N SER A 82 -18.14 -11.55 -3.68
CA SER A 82 -17.34 -10.41 -3.21
C SER A 82 -17.23 -10.34 -1.69
N VAL A 83 -18.29 -10.73 -0.96
CA VAL A 83 -18.31 -10.67 0.51
C VAL A 83 -17.41 -11.76 1.09
N LEU A 84 -17.56 -13.00 0.62
CA LEU A 84 -16.71 -14.11 1.06
C LEU A 84 -15.23 -13.85 0.73
N ARG A 85 -14.92 -13.29 -0.44
CA ARG A 85 -13.54 -12.94 -0.81
C ARG A 85 -12.96 -11.86 0.10
N ALA A 86 -13.75 -10.81 0.42
CA ALA A 86 -13.33 -9.81 1.38
C ALA A 86 -13.04 -10.42 2.76
N SER A 87 -13.87 -11.35 3.21
CA SER A 87 -13.65 -12.08 4.47
C SER A 87 -12.43 -13.00 4.43
N CYS A 88 -12.16 -13.64 3.30
CA CYS A 88 -10.93 -14.43 3.10
C CYS A 88 -9.67 -13.53 3.17
N LEU A 89 -9.69 -12.37 2.53
CA LEU A 89 -8.60 -11.39 2.58
C LEU A 89 -8.41 -10.85 4.01
N LYS A 90 -9.52 -10.59 4.72
CA LYS A 90 -9.51 -10.21 6.13
C LYS A 90 -8.89 -11.30 7.00
N PHE A 91 -9.25 -12.56 6.80
CA PHE A 91 -8.69 -13.70 7.52
C PHE A 91 -7.16 -13.75 7.38
N ILE A 92 -6.64 -13.64 6.15
CA ILE A 92 -5.20 -13.61 5.89
C ILE A 92 -4.56 -12.41 6.58
N THR A 93 -5.18 -11.23 6.49
CA THR A 93 -4.70 -10.00 7.13
C THR A 93 -4.58 -10.18 8.64
N VAL A 94 -5.59 -10.77 9.29
CA VAL A 94 -5.63 -11.00 10.74
C VAL A 94 -4.56 -12.02 11.16
N PHE A 95 -4.51 -13.18 10.51
CA PHE A 95 -3.60 -14.28 10.85
C PHE A 95 -2.23 -14.24 10.17
N ARG A 96 -1.83 -13.13 9.56
CA ARG A 96 -0.59 -12.98 8.77
C ARG A 96 0.71 -13.45 9.44
N THR A 97 0.79 -13.36 10.77
CA THR A 97 1.93 -13.82 11.57
C THR A 97 1.86 -15.30 11.92
N GLN A 98 0.66 -15.86 11.95
CA GLN A 98 0.37 -17.25 12.34
C GLN A 98 0.40 -18.22 11.15
N LEU A 99 0.17 -17.71 9.93
CA LEU A 99 0.23 -18.52 8.71
C LEU A 99 1.70 -18.83 8.31
N PRO A 100 2.02 -20.06 7.88
CA PRO A 100 3.34 -20.42 7.38
C PRO A 100 3.73 -19.58 6.16
N ARG A 101 5.02 -19.21 6.08
CA ARG A 101 5.57 -18.39 4.99
C ARG A 101 5.28 -18.98 3.61
N GLU A 102 5.42 -20.29 3.46
CA GLU A 102 5.22 -21.01 2.19
C GLU A 102 3.79 -20.90 1.70
N GLN A 103 2.81 -21.05 2.59
CA GLN A 103 1.39 -20.98 2.24
C GLN A 103 0.96 -19.56 1.85
N VAL A 104 1.49 -18.55 2.55
CA VAL A 104 1.25 -17.14 2.18
C VAL A 104 1.92 -16.80 0.85
N GLY A 105 3.14 -17.27 0.62
CA GLY A 105 3.84 -17.09 -0.65
C GLY A 105 3.07 -17.69 -1.82
N ALA A 106 2.49 -18.88 -1.65
CA ALA A 106 1.70 -19.56 -2.67
C ALA A 106 0.41 -18.80 -3.03
N ILE A 107 -0.25 -18.17 -2.07
CA ILE A 107 -1.51 -17.45 -2.31
C ILE A 107 -1.32 -15.97 -2.68
N LEU A 108 -0.12 -15.41 -2.51
CA LEU A 108 0.16 -14.00 -2.79
C LEU A 108 -0.27 -13.55 -4.20
N PRO A 109 0.00 -14.30 -5.29
CA PRO A 109 -0.47 -13.91 -6.62
C PRO A 109 -1.99 -13.80 -6.68
N ALA A 110 -2.70 -14.74 -6.04
CA ALA A 110 -4.16 -14.71 -5.96
C ALA A 110 -4.62 -13.48 -5.17
N VAL A 111 -4.01 -13.16 -4.02
CA VAL A 111 -4.31 -11.95 -3.24
C VAL A 111 -4.17 -10.71 -4.11
N CYS A 112 -3.01 -10.50 -4.75
CA CYS A 112 -2.75 -9.33 -5.61
C CYS A 112 -3.74 -9.22 -6.77
N ARG A 113 -4.14 -10.34 -7.38
CA ARG A 113 -5.12 -10.37 -8.48
C ARG A 113 -6.48 -9.78 -8.09
N HIS A 114 -6.89 -9.86 -6.82
CA HIS A 114 -8.15 -9.29 -6.35
C HIS A 114 -8.20 -7.75 -6.38
N ILE A 115 -7.06 -7.07 -6.58
CA ILE A 115 -7.03 -5.62 -6.78
C ILE A 115 -7.76 -5.23 -8.07
N ALA A 116 -7.75 -6.08 -9.09
CA ALA A 116 -8.48 -5.85 -10.34
C ALA A 116 -9.99 -6.10 -10.24
N SER A 117 -10.53 -6.41 -9.04
CA SER A 117 -11.96 -6.62 -8.85
C SER A 117 -12.75 -5.31 -8.99
N GLU A 118 -13.90 -5.39 -9.65
CA GLU A 118 -14.86 -4.27 -9.75
C GLU A 118 -15.45 -3.88 -8.38
N SER A 119 -15.45 -4.81 -7.42
CA SER A 119 -15.95 -4.55 -6.07
C SER A 119 -14.96 -3.70 -5.29
N ALA A 120 -15.42 -2.52 -4.89
CA ALA A 120 -14.66 -1.58 -4.07
C ALA A 120 -14.15 -2.21 -2.77
N VAL A 121 -14.97 -3.06 -2.16
CA VAL A 121 -14.61 -3.76 -0.92
C VAL A 121 -13.46 -4.73 -1.18
N VAL A 122 -13.54 -5.54 -2.24
CA VAL A 122 -12.57 -6.59 -2.53
C VAL A 122 -11.20 -6.00 -2.85
N HIS A 123 -11.12 -5.01 -3.75
CA HIS A 123 -9.83 -4.42 -4.09
C HIS A 123 -9.20 -3.66 -2.91
N THR A 124 -10.02 -3.07 -2.04
CA THR A 124 -9.53 -2.35 -0.84
C THR A 124 -8.99 -3.34 0.19
N TYR A 125 -9.72 -4.42 0.47
CA TYR A 125 -9.25 -5.48 1.38
C TYR A 125 -8.01 -6.19 0.84
N SER A 126 -7.89 -6.34 -0.49
CA SER A 126 -6.69 -6.90 -1.10
C SER A 126 -5.48 -6.00 -0.88
N ALA A 127 -5.62 -4.70 -1.15
CA ALA A 127 -4.58 -3.71 -0.89
C ALA A 127 -4.13 -3.71 0.59
N ILE A 128 -5.08 -3.68 1.53
CA ILE A 128 -4.80 -3.78 2.98
C ILE A 128 -4.05 -5.08 3.30
N CYS A 129 -4.51 -6.21 2.76
CA CYS A 129 -3.88 -7.50 2.98
C CYS A 129 -2.42 -7.48 2.52
N VAL A 130 -2.15 -7.02 1.29
CA VAL A 130 -0.79 -6.91 0.74
C VAL A 130 0.09 -5.99 1.60
N GLU A 131 -0.39 -4.80 1.97
CA GLU A 131 0.33 -3.86 2.85
C GLU A 131 0.75 -4.52 4.17
N LYS A 132 -0.15 -5.30 4.78
CA LYS A 132 0.13 -5.99 6.04
C LYS A 132 1.06 -7.19 5.86
N LEU A 133 0.98 -7.91 4.74
CA LEU A 133 1.87 -9.04 4.45
C LEU A 133 3.33 -8.59 4.28
N ILE A 134 3.59 -7.56 3.48
CA ILE A 134 4.96 -7.08 3.22
C ILE A 134 5.62 -6.41 4.44
N SER A 135 4.84 -6.12 5.49
CA SER A 135 5.33 -5.52 6.74
C SER A 135 5.51 -6.52 7.88
N VAL A 136 5.17 -7.81 7.68
CA VAL A 136 5.38 -8.86 8.68
C VAL A 136 6.87 -9.03 8.96
N ARG A 137 7.21 -9.12 10.25
CA ARG A 137 8.56 -9.39 10.70
C ARG A 137 8.61 -10.56 11.66
N ASP A 138 9.60 -11.42 11.48
CA ASP A 138 9.88 -12.52 12.38
C ASP A 138 10.88 -12.11 13.46
N ARG A 139 10.70 -12.64 14.67
CA ARG A 139 11.63 -12.45 15.79
C ARG A 139 12.71 -13.52 15.69
N ASN A 140 13.98 -13.12 15.62
CA ASN A 140 15.08 -14.08 15.74
C ASN A 140 15.10 -14.69 17.15
N GLY A 141 15.59 -15.94 17.28
CA GLY A 141 15.63 -16.70 18.54
C GLY A 141 16.32 -16.00 19.73
N ASN A 142 17.12 -14.96 19.48
CA ASN A 142 17.78 -14.15 20.51
C ASN A 142 17.06 -12.83 20.84
N GLY A 143 15.83 -12.61 20.36
CA GLY A 143 14.99 -11.45 20.69
C GLY A 143 15.47 -10.07 20.20
N ALA A 144 16.70 -9.96 19.68
CA ALA A 144 17.36 -8.67 19.46
C ALA A 144 17.13 -8.01 18.08
N ARG A 145 16.76 -8.77 17.04
CA ARG A 145 16.50 -8.21 15.70
C ARG A 145 15.27 -8.83 15.04
N SER A 146 14.41 -7.95 14.53
CA SER A 146 13.18 -8.28 13.81
C SER A 146 13.42 -8.09 12.30
N MET A 147 13.50 -9.20 11.56
CA MET A 147 13.75 -9.19 10.10
C MET A 147 12.43 -9.32 9.34
N LEU A 148 12.34 -8.75 8.14
CA LEU A 148 11.16 -8.95 7.27
C LEU A 148 11.00 -10.44 6.98
N ARG A 149 9.79 -10.95 7.13
CA ARG A 149 9.47 -12.37 6.89
C ARG A 149 9.70 -12.75 5.43
N TYR A 150 9.42 -11.82 4.53
CA TYR A 150 9.53 -12.00 3.08
C TYR A 150 10.68 -11.18 2.52
N ASP A 151 11.39 -11.77 1.56
CA ASP A 151 12.43 -11.10 0.79
C ASP A 151 11.80 -10.32 -0.39
N PRO A 152 12.37 -9.16 -0.78
CA PRO A 152 11.85 -8.38 -1.90
C PRO A 152 11.77 -9.12 -3.24
N PRO A 153 12.77 -9.92 -3.65
CA PRO A 153 12.72 -10.64 -4.93
C PRO A 153 11.55 -11.62 -5.03
N SER A 154 11.23 -12.37 -3.97
CA SER A 154 10.16 -13.37 -4.01
C SER A 154 8.77 -12.77 -4.20
N MET A 155 8.53 -11.54 -3.76
CA MET A 155 7.22 -10.87 -3.92
C MET A 155 7.17 -9.90 -5.11
N LYS A 156 8.31 -9.63 -5.77
CA LYS A 156 8.44 -8.60 -6.82
C LYS A 156 7.37 -8.72 -7.91
N ALA A 157 7.23 -9.89 -8.52
CA ALA A 157 6.34 -10.07 -9.67
C ALA A 157 4.88 -9.73 -9.30
N SER A 158 4.37 -10.28 -8.20
CA SER A 158 3.00 -10.04 -7.75
C SER A 158 2.75 -8.58 -7.34
N LEU A 159 3.72 -7.96 -6.66
CA LEU A 159 3.59 -6.57 -6.20
C LEU A 159 3.64 -5.56 -7.36
N LEU A 160 4.43 -5.81 -8.40
CA LEU A 160 4.51 -4.89 -9.54
C LEU A 160 3.29 -5.04 -10.47
N GLN A 161 2.76 -6.24 -10.64
CA GLN A 161 1.56 -6.49 -11.46
C GLN A 161 0.30 -5.76 -10.96
N MET A 162 0.20 -5.47 -9.66
CA MET A 162 -0.95 -4.76 -9.10
C MET A 162 -0.87 -3.23 -9.22
N VAL A 163 0.31 -2.66 -9.54
CA VAL A 163 0.50 -1.20 -9.57
C VAL A 163 -0.39 -0.55 -10.63
N GLN A 164 -0.34 -1.03 -11.87
CA GLN A 164 -1.14 -0.46 -12.95
C GLN A 164 -2.66 -0.53 -12.68
N PRO A 165 -3.24 -1.67 -12.26
CA PRO A 165 -4.63 -1.74 -11.82
C PRO A 165 -5.00 -0.70 -10.74
N ILE A 166 -4.14 -0.50 -9.73
CA ILE A 166 -4.38 0.51 -8.68
C ILE A 166 -4.47 1.91 -9.30
N LEU A 167 -3.51 2.28 -10.15
CA LEU A 167 -3.47 3.61 -10.75
C LEU A 167 -4.68 3.86 -11.64
N GLN A 168 -5.12 2.85 -12.39
CA GLN A 168 -6.31 2.93 -13.22
C GLN A 168 -7.57 3.14 -12.37
N ILE A 169 -7.75 2.37 -11.30
CA ILE A 169 -8.90 2.51 -10.37
C ILE A 169 -8.96 3.93 -9.81
N ILE A 170 -7.81 4.48 -9.40
CA ILE A 170 -7.72 5.83 -8.83
C ILE A 170 -7.98 6.91 -9.90
N ALA A 171 -7.38 6.79 -11.07
CA ALA A 171 -7.53 7.78 -12.15
C ALA A 171 -8.96 7.83 -12.70
N GLU A 172 -9.61 6.67 -12.82
CA GLU A 172 -11.00 6.56 -13.30
C GLU A 172 -12.04 6.75 -12.18
N ASN A 173 -11.59 7.01 -10.94
CA ASN A 173 -12.43 7.17 -9.77
C ASN A 173 -13.41 5.99 -9.55
N LYS A 174 -12.95 4.76 -9.82
CA LYS A 174 -13.74 3.54 -9.65
C LYS A 174 -13.77 3.11 -8.19
N GLY A 175 -14.95 2.85 -7.65
CA GLY A 175 -15.13 2.42 -6.27
C GLY A 175 -15.08 3.58 -5.28
N ILE A 176 -14.19 3.53 -4.29
CA ILE A 176 -14.07 4.58 -3.26
C ILE A 176 -13.19 5.72 -3.81
N PRO A 177 -13.70 6.96 -3.92
CA PRO A 177 -12.89 8.10 -4.32
C PRO A 177 -11.71 8.33 -3.37
N MET A 178 -10.54 8.65 -3.92
CA MET A 178 -9.31 8.90 -3.15
C MET A 178 -9.05 7.80 -2.10
N ASN A 179 -9.17 6.53 -2.52
CA ASN A 179 -8.96 5.39 -1.63
C ASN A 179 -7.52 5.34 -1.12
N GLU A 180 -7.32 5.75 0.14
CA GLU A 180 -6.01 5.85 0.78
C GLU A 180 -5.27 4.51 0.85
N TYR A 181 -5.99 3.39 0.95
CA TYR A 181 -5.38 2.07 1.10
C TYR A 181 -4.70 1.62 -0.19
N LEU A 182 -5.29 1.94 -1.34
CA LEU A 182 -4.70 1.64 -2.65
C LEU A 182 -3.37 2.40 -2.81
N MET A 183 -3.39 3.71 -2.57
CA MET A 183 -2.19 4.54 -2.72
C MET A 183 -1.11 4.21 -1.68
N ARG A 184 -1.51 3.92 -0.42
CA ARG A 184 -0.60 3.43 0.62
C ARG A 184 0.07 2.12 0.21
N THR A 185 -0.66 1.22 -0.44
CA THR A 185 -0.12 -0.05 -0.93
C THR A 185 0.94 0.17 -2.00
N VAL A 186 0.74 1.12 -2.92
CA VAL A 186 1.77 1.51 -3.90
C VAL A 186 3.02 2.01 -3.18
N ALA A 187 2.89 2.96 -2.26
CA ALA A 187 4.02 3.51 -1.50
C ALA A 187 4.81 2.43 -0.74
N ARG A 188 4.10 1.56 -0.01
CA ARG A 188 4.72 0.48 0.77
C ARG A 188 5.36 -0.57 -0.11
N SER A 189 4.81 -0.87 -1.28
CA SER A 189 5.38 -1.83 -2.22
C SER A 189 6.72 -1.35 -2.77
N PHE A 190 6.82 -0.09 -3.22
CA PHE A 190 8.11 0.45 -3.70
C PHE A 190 9.13 0.63 -2.56
N SER A 191 8.68 1.04 -1.37
CA SER A 191 9.53 1.07 -0.17
C SER A 191 10.09 -0.31 0.19
N PHE A 192 9.29 -1.37 0.03
CA PHE A 192 9.68 -2.76 0.30
C PHE A 192 10.62 -3.30 -0.78
N LEU A 193 10.31 -3.06 -2.06
CA LEU A 193 11.09 -3.55 -3.21
C LEU A 193 12.44 -2.87 -3.37
N LYS A 194 12.58 -1.62 -2.94
CA LYS A 194 13.79 -0.81 -3.10
C LYS A 194 14.24 -0.81 -4.58
N GLU A 195 15.53 -1.03 -4.85
CA GLU A 195 16.11 -1.08 -6.19
C GLU A 195 15.44 -2.08 -7.13
N HIS A 196 14.82 -3.16 -6.59
CA HIS A 196 14.16 -4.17 -7.41
C HIS A 196 12.92 -3.64 -8.14
N GLY A 197 12.35 -2.53 -7.65
CA GLY A 197 11.19 -1.86 -8.25
C GLY A 197 11.53 -0.68 -9.15
N ALA A 198 12.81 -0.31 -9.34
CA ALA A 198 13.18 0.95 -9.99
C ALA A 198 12.66 1.09 -11.43
N GLU A 199 12.74 0.03 -12.24
CA GLU A 199 12.28 0.05 -13.64
C GLU A 199 10.78 0.36 -13.75
N THR A 200 9.93 -0.43 -13.08
CA THR A 200 8.49 -0.20 -13.02
C THR A 200 8.14 1.10 -12.29
N GLY A 201 8.95 1.48 -11.30
CA GLY A 201 8.81 2.74 -10.58
C GLY A 201 8.89 3.94 -11.52
N LEU A 202 9.90 3.98 -12.41
CA LEU A 202 10.03 5.06 -13.37
C LEU A 202 8.82 5.16 -14.31
N GLN A 203 8.32 4.01 -14.80
CA GLN A 203 7.11 3.95 -15.63
C GLN A 203 5.85 4.42 -14.86
N THR A 204 5.85 4.30 -13.54
CA THR A 204 4.74 4.68 -12.65
C THR A 204 4.71 6.18 -12.34
N LEU A 205 5.84 6.91 -12.47
CA LEU A 205 5.90 8.34 -12.15
C LEU A 205 5.00 9.20 -13.05
N GLY A 206 4.92 8.89 -14.35
CA GLY A 206 4.05 9.63 -15.29
C GLY A 206 2.57 9.56 -14.89
N PRO A 207 1.99 8.36 -14.71
CA PRO A 207 0.63 8.21 -14.20
C PRO A 207 0.41 8.86 -12.82
N LEU A 208 1.37 8.76 -11.89
CA LEU A 208 1.25 9.43 -10.58
C LEU A 208 1.26 10.95 -10.71
N SER A 209 2.07 11.52 -11.61
CA SER A 209 2.06 12.95 -11.93
C SER A 209 0.70 13.40 -12.45
N ALA A 210 0.07 12.61 -13.32
CA ALA A 210 -1.28 12.92 -13.81
C ALA A 210 -2.33 12.89 -12.68
N ILE A 211 -2.28 11.88 -11.80
CA ILE A 211 -3.13 11.79 -10.61
C ILE A 211 -2.90 13.01 -9.69
N LEU A 212 -1.64 13.37 -9.44
CA LEU A 212 -1.29 14.53 -8.62
C LEU A 212 -1.90 15.82 -9.15
N VAL A 213 -1.76 16.09 -10.46
CA VAL A 213 -2.33 17.28 -11.09
C VAL A 213 -3.87 17.26 -11.02
N ALA A 214 -4.50 16.12 -11.25
CA ALA A 214 -5.95 15.98 -11.15
C ALA A 214 -6.46 16.26 -9.72
N MET A 215 -5.81 15.68 -8.71
CA MET A 215 -6.19 15.85 -7.30
C MET A 215 -5.87 17.25 -6.75
N SER A 216 -4.91 17.96 -7.36
CA SER A 216 -4.58 19.34 -6.98
C SER A 216 -5.74 20.33 -7.17
N ALA A 217 -6.72 19.98 -8.00
CA ALA A 217 -7.93 20.80 -8.18
C ALA A 217 -8.89 20.73 -6.97
N ASN A 218 -8.89 19.61 -6.22
CA ASN A 218 -9.72 19.44 -5.03
C ASN A 218 -9.09 18.41 -4.06
N PRO A 219 -8.09 18.81 -3.26
CA PRO A 219 -7.34 17.92 -2.39
C PRO A 219 -8.10 17.51 -1.10
N SER A 220 -9.28 16.91 -1.24
CA SER A 220 -10.24 16.73 -0.14
C SER A 220 -9.90 15.66 0.90
N ASN A 221 -9.10 14.63 0.55
CA ASN A 221 -8.67 13.60 1.50
C ASN A 221 -7.17 13.75 1.85
N PRO A 222 -6.82 14.31 3.03
CA PRO A 222 -5.43 14.55 3.41
C PRO A 222 -4.63 13.26 3.62
N VAL A 223 -5.27 12.17 4.05
CA VAL A 223 -4.60 10.88 4.24
C VAL A 223 -4.22 10.28 2.88
N PHE A 224 -5.11 10.35 1.90
CA PHE A 224 -4.79 9.98 0.52
C PHE A 224 -3.65 10.85 -0.04
N ASN A 225 -3.74 12.17 0.10
CA ASN A 225 -2.73 13.11 -0.40
C ASN A 225 -1.35 12.78 0.17
N HIS A 226 -1.26 12.54 1.48
CA HIS A 226 -0.03 12.09 2.13
C HIS A 226 0.51 10.79 1.49
N ASN A 227 -0.35 9.78 1.32
CA ASN A 227 0.08 8.50 0.73
C ASN A 227 0.48 8.64 -0.75
N LEU A 228 -0.11 9.57 -1.50
CA LEU A 228 0.26 9.88 -2.88
C LEU A 228 1.69 10.43 -2.94
N PHE A 229 2.01 11.41 -2.08
CA PHE A 229 3.37 11.93 -1.98
C PHE A 229 4.37 10.90 -1.44
N GLU A 230 3.98 10.06 -0.49
CA GLU A 230 4.82 8.94 -0.03
C GLU A 230 5.08 7.92 -1.14
N ALA A 231 4.11 7.67 -2.03
CA ALA A 231 4.29 6.81 -3.19
C ALA A 231 5.32 7.42 -4.16
N ILE A 232 5.15 8.69 -4.51
CA ILE A 232 6.10 9.43 -5.35
C ILE A 232 7.49 9.41 -4.70
N ALA A 233 7.61 9.78 -3.42
CA ALA A 233 8.88 9.83 -2.71
C ALA A 233 9.56 8.45 -2.62
N SER A 234 8.80 7.37 -2.40
CA SER A 234 9.32 6.00 -2.37
C SER A 234 9.92 5.59 -3.72
N ILE A 235 9.23 5.94 -4.81
CA ILE A 235 9.71 5.65 -6.17
C ILE A 235 10.93 6.53 -6.52
N VAL A 236 10.87 7.83 -6.22
CA VAL A 236 11.98 8.77 -6.44
C VAL A 236 13.24 8.25 -5.76
N LYS A 237 13.17 7.82 -4.49
CA LYS A 237 14.33 7.29 -3.74
C LYS A 237 15.01 6.09 -4.42
N VAL A 238 14.27 5.26 -5.16
CA VAL A 238 14.82 4.06 -5.80
C VAL A 238 15.24 4.29 -7.26
N CYS A 239 14.60 5.23 -7.96
CA CYS A 239 14.88 5.50 -9.38
C CYS A 239 15.96 6.58 -9.57
N VAL A 240 16.00 7.59 -8.70
CA VAL A 240 16.91 8.73 -8.83
C VAL A 240 18.40 8.34 -8.86
N PRO A 241 18.89 7.37 -8.06
CA PRO A 241 20.30 7.01 -8.09
C PRO A 241 20.79 6.51 -9.45
N THR A 242 19.90 5.99 -10.31
CA THR A 242 20.25 5.43 -11.62
C THR A 242 19.78 6.28 -12.78
N GLN A 243 18.66 6.99 -12.64
CA GLN A 243 18.03 7.77 -13.72
C GLN A 243 17.50 9.12 -13.21
N PRO A 244 18.36 10.02 -12.70
CA PRO A 244 17.93 11.28 -12.09
C PRO A 244 17.18 12.19 -13.09
N ASP A 245 17.67 12.29 -14.33
CA ASP A 245 17.06 13.14 -15.35
C ASP A 245 15.68 12.67 -15.78
N ALA A 246 15.48 11.35 -15.90
CA ALA A 246 14.19 10.78 -16.28
C ALA A 246 13.14 10.98 -15.17
N VAL A 247 13.55 10.86 -13.90
CA VAL A 247 12.68 11.13 -12.76
C VAL A 247 12.27 12.60 -12.73
N GLU A 248 13.22 13.52 -12.91
CA GLU A 248 12.93 14.95 -12.97
C GLU A 248 12.01 15.30 -14.14
N ALA A 249 12.26 14.76 -15.33
CA ALA A 249 11.41 14.99 -16.50
C ALA A 249 9.95 14.53 -16.26
N ALA A 250 9.74 13.45 -15.51
CA ALA A 250 8.41 12.94 -15.19
C ALA A 250 7.66 13.77 -14.13
N LEU A 251 8.36 14.41 -13.19
CA LEU A 251 7.76 15.06 -12.01
C LEU A 251 7.72 16.59 -12.07
N LEU A 252 8.75 17.23 -12.63
CA LEU A 252 8.88 18.69 -12.60
C LEU A 252 7.69 19.42 -13.24
N PRO A 253 7.11 18.98 -14.38
CA PRO A 253 5.92 19.63 -14.94
C PRO A 253 4.72 19.62 -13.99
N ALA A 254 4.50 18.51 -13.27
CA ALA A 254 3.40 18.39 -12.32
C ALA A 254 3.62 19.25 -11.07
N PHE A 255 4.84 19.28 -10.54
CA PHE A 255 5.19 20.16 -9.42
C PHE A 255 5.11 21.64 -9.80
N GLY A 256 5.50 22.01 -11.03
CA GLY A 256 5.31 23.37 -11.55
C GLY A 256 3.85 23.82 -11.48
N GLN A 257 2.93 22.97 -11.93
CA GLN A 257 1.48 23.26 -11.84
C GLN A 257 0.97 23.35 -10.39
N VAL A 258 1.45 22.49 -9.50
CA VAL A 258 1.08 22.54 -8.07
C VAL A 258 1.55 23.84 -7.43
N LEU A 259 2.76 24.30 -7.75
CA LEU A 259 3.33 25.57 -7.29
C LEU A 259 2.57 26.77 -7.85
N GLU A 260 2.27 26.77 -9.15
CA GLU A 260 1.53 27.83 -9.83
C GLU A 260 0.10 27.99 -9.28
N ARG A 261 -0.59 26.86 -9.04
CA ARG A 261 -1.93 26.83 -8.43
C ARG A 261 -1.93 27.15 -6.93
N ASN A 262 -0.76 27.24 -6.31
CA ASN A 262 -0.58 27.50 -4.88
C ASN A 262 -1.41 26.57 -3.98
N VAL A 263 -1.40 25.27 -4.29
CA VAL A 263 -2.21 24.27 -3.56
C VAL A 263 -1.58 23.98 -2.19
N ALA A 264 -2.06 24.70 -1.16
CA ALA A 264 -1.47 24.73 0.17
C ALA A 264 -1.20 23.34 0.78
N ASP A 265 -2.13 22.39 0.63
CA ASP A 265 -1.98 21.01 1.13
C ASP A 265 -0.80 20.24 0.52
N PHE A 266 -0.37 20.63 -0.68
CA PHE A 266 0.62 19.90 -1.47
C PHE A 266 2.02 20.53 -1.38
N LEU A 267 2.09 21.85 -1.15
CA LEU A 267 3.34 22.60 -1.09
C LEU A 267 4.40 21.98 -0.15
N PRO A 268 4.08 21.58 1.10
CA PRO A 268 5.07 21.01 2.02
C PRO A 268 5.76 19.77 1.45
N TYR A 269 5.00 18.91 0.76
CA TYR A 269 5.51 17.68 0.16
C TYR A 269 6.29 17.97 -1.12
N THR A 270 5.77 18.86 -1.96
CA THR A 270 6.44 19.31 -3.19
C THR A 270 7.83 19.85 -2.88
N PHE A 271 7.98 20.72 -1.87
CA PHE A 271 9.30 21.23 -1.49
C PHE A 271 10.25 20.15 -0.99
N GLN A 272 9.76 19.17 -0.21
CA GLN A 272 10.58 18.06 0.27
C GLN A 272 11.11 17.20 -0.87
N ILE A 273 10.25 16.89 -1.86
CA ILE A 273 10.65 16.06 -3.00
C ILE A 273 11.56 16.83 -3.95
N LEU A 274 11.29 18.12 -4.21
CA LEU A 274 12.21 18.97 -4.97
C LEU A 274 13.60 19.04 -4.33
N GLY A 275 13.68 19.10 -3.00
CA GLY A 275 14.96 19.03 -2.29
C GLY A 275 15.68 17.70 -2.48
N LEU A 276 14.93 16.59 -2.52
CA LEU A 276 15.48 15.25 -2.81
C LEU A 276 15.99 15.14 -4.26
N LEU A 277 15.25 15.69 -5.23
CA LEU A 277 15.66 15.69 -6.64
C LEU A 277 16.91 16.55 -6.83
N LEU A 278 16.92 17.77 -6.26
CA LEU A 278 18.07 18.67 -6.35
C LEU A 278 19.33 18.04 -5.75
N ASP A 279 19.25 17.34 -4.62
CA ASP A 279 20.42 16.67 -4.03
C ASP A 279 21.05 15.63 -4.97
N ALA A 280 20.24 14.97 -5.79
CA ALA A 280 20.71 13.92 -6.68
C ALA A 280 20.98 14.37 -8.11
N THR A 281 20.57 15.58 -8.49
CA THR A 281 20.75 16.08 -9.86
C THR A 281 22.25 16.23 -10.21
N PRO A 282 22.73 15.68 -11.33
CA PRO A 282 24.15 15.78 -11.70
C PRO A 282 24.54 17.20 -12.13
N SER A 283 23.61 17.94 -12.74
CA SER A 283 23.79 19.32 -13.17
C SER A 283 22.55 20.15 -12.84
N VAL A 284 22.77 21.41 -12.47
CA VAL A 284 21.67 22.31 -12.11
C VAL A 284 20.91 22.73 -13.36
N LYS A 285 19.61 22.43 -13.40
CA LYS A 285 18.71 22.88 -14.48
C LYS A 285 18.25 24.33 -14.24
N PRO A 286 17.99 25.12 -15.29
CA PRO A 286 17.51 26.51 -15.16
C PRO A 286 16.28 26.66 -14.26
N LEU A 287 15.39 25.67 -14.27
CA LEU A 287 14.21 25.63 -13.40
C LEU A 287 14.55 25.79 -11.91
N TYR A 288 15.65 25.18 -11.43
CA TYR A 288 16.05 25.31 -10.04
C TYR A 288 16.55 26.72 -9.72
N GLN A 289 17.15 27.43 -10.68
CA GLN A 289 17.55 28.83 -10.48
C GLN A 289 16.31 29.74 -10.34
N GLU A 290 15.33 29.57 -11.23
CA GLU A 290 14.06 30.32 -11.17
C GLU A 290 13.27 30.02 -9.90
N LEU A 291 13.24 28.75 -9.48
CA LEU A 291 12.57 28.34 -8.26
C LEU A 291 13.17 29.00 -7.03
N PHE A 292 14.51 29.11 -6.94
CA PHE A 292 15.19 29.70 -5.79
C PHE A 292 14.70 31.12 -5.48
N ALA A 293 14.54 31.96 -6.51
CA ALA A 293 14.02 33.32 -6.33
C ALA A 293 12.60 33.32 -5.73
N ARG A 294 11.74 32.38 -6.13
CA ARG A 294 10.37 32.26 -5.60
C ARG A 294 10.35 31.77 -4.15
N LEU A 295 11.31 30.93 -3.74
CA LEU A 295 11.38 30.42 -2.37
C LEU A 295 11.62 31.53 -1.33
N LEU A 296 12.15 32.68 -1.73
CA LEU A 296 12.40 33.80 -0.82
C LEU A 296 11.17 34.70 -0.58
N THR A 297 10.05 34.41 -1.25
CA THR A 297 8.81 35.17 -1.08
C THR A 297 8.20 34.95 0.31
N LEU A 298 7.88 36.04 1.02
CA LEU A 298 7.41 36.00 2.41
C LEU A 298 6.14 35.15 2.59
N GLU A 299 5.27 35.11 1.59
CA GLU A 299 3.99 34.38 1.65
C GLU A 299 4.17 32.89 1.88
N LEU A 300 5.17 32.27 1.24
CA LEU A 300 5.45 30.84 1.41
C LEU A 300 5.89 30.49 2.85
N TRP A 301 6.56 31.41 3.52
CA TRP A 301 7.09 31.25 4.89
C TRP A 301 6.06 31.51 5.98
N ARG A 302 4.96 32.21 5.67
CA ARG A 302 3.87 32.43 6.63
C ARG A 302 3.13 31.14 6.98
N ALA A 303 3.04 30.21 6.03
CA ALA A 303 2.44 28.90 6.26
C ALA A 303 3.43 28.00 7.01
N GLN A 304 3.17 27.78 8.30
CA GLN A 304 3.99 26.93 9.19
C GLN A 304 4.26 25.53 8.60
N ALA A 305 3.27 24.94 7.90
CA ALA A 305 3.40 23.64 7.26
C ALA A 305 4.47 23.59 6.16
N ASN A 306 4.72 24.71 5.46
CA ASN A 306 5.73 24.78 4.39
C ASN A 306 7.15 24.84 4.94
N VAL A 307 7.34 25.39 6.15
CA VAL A 307 8.66 25.73 6.70
C VAL A 307 9.63 24.54 6.68
N PRO A 308 9.28 23.32 7.14
CA PRO A 308 10.21 22.19 7.08
C PRO A 308 10.61 21.81 5.64
N GLY A 309 9.67 21.87 4.70
CA GLY A 309 9.94 21.58 3.29
C GLY A 309 10.81 22.64 2.62
N LEU A 310 10.54 23.92 2.90
CA LEU A 310 11.36 25.04 2.43
C LEU A 310 12.79 24.96 2.96
N ILE A 311 12.96 24.71 4.26
CA ILE A 311 14.29 24.53 4.88
C ILE A 311 15.03 23.35 4.24
N ARG A 312 14.34 22.23 4.00
CA ARG A 312 14.91 21.05 3.35
C ARG A 312 15.41 21.35 1.93
N LEU A 313 14.64 22.11 1.17
CA LEU A 313 15.00 22.52 -0.19
C LEU A 313 16.15 23.54 -0.19
N LEU A 314 16.10 24.58 0.67
CA LEU A 314 17.22 25.53 0.81
C LEU A 314 18.52 24.85 1.22
N ARG A 315 18.47 23.86 2.12
CA ARG A 315 19.65 23.06 2.45
C ARG A 315 20.24 22.38 1.22
N ALA A 316 19.42 21.85 0.31
CA ALA A 316 19.90 21.26 -0.94
C ALA A 316 20.61 22.29 -1.82
N TYR A 317 20.03 23.50 -1.97
CA TYR A 317 20.68 24.62 -2.67
C TYR A 317 22.04 24.96 -2.07
N PHE A 318 22.13 25.10 -0.74
CA PHE A 318 23.38 25.47 -0.07
C PHE A 318 24.44 24.37 -0.16
N CYS A 319 24.05 23.10 -0.02
CA CYS A 319 24.96 21.98 -0.25
C CYS A 319 25.51 21.98 -1.68
N LYS A 320 24.72 22.43 -2.67
CA LYS A 320 25.09 22.49 -4.08
C LYS A 320 25.50 23.88 -4.59
N HIS A 321 25.82 24.82 -3.71
CA HIS A 321 26.09 26.22 -4.08
C HIS A 321 27.11 26.37 -5.22
N GLN A 322 28.13 25.50 -5.30
CA GLN A 322 29.14 25.54 -6.36
C GLN A 322 28.53 25.38 -7.76
N ALA A 323 27.50 24.54 -7.89
CA ALA A 323 26.80 24.31 -9.16
C ALA A 323 25.85 25.46 -9.57
N PHE A 324 25.67 26.46 -8.70
CA PHE A 324 24.92 27.69 -8.97
C PHE A 324 25.82 28.91 -9.11
N ALA A 325 27.14 28.76 -8.96
CA ALA A 325 28.11 29.84 -9.04
C ALA A 325 28.68 30.04 -10.46
N GLU A 326 28.46 29.06 -11.35
CA GLU A 326 28.70 29.13 -12.80
C GLU A 326 27.51 29.76 -13.53
#